data_AF-A0A3A5MBH6-F1
#
_entry.id   AF-A0A3A5MBH6-F1
#
_cell.length_a   1.000
_cell.length_b   1.000
_cell.length_c   1.000
_cell.angle_alpha   90.00
_cell.angle_beta   90.00
_cell.angle_gamma   90.00
#
_symmetry.space_group_name_H-M   'P 1'
#
loop_
_entity.id
_entity.type
_entity.pdbx_description
1 polymer ?
#
loop_
_entity_poly.entity_id
_entity_poly.type
_entity_poly.pdbx_seq_one_letter_code
_entity_poly.pdbx_strand_id
1 'polypeptide(L)'
;MTLEPGRSAVVLRCPTTSRYAGKPAEGDTVSNTDPTSGAGTPSRTVIRLALPLAALSLALSACTQGGPAAEPTEQETTVQSSTPEPSPAPSPTANGPSASPSPTPVPTAAAPPAASAGSALLTISVKQDAAAEPVQYILECVDGAPGPASTLPNAEAACATLARLGTGFFTARPNKDVICTQEYGGPQTASITGDLNGTSVLAAFALTDGCEISRWDRVRDILGTPGGQ
;
A
#
# COMPACT_ATOMS: atom_id res chain seq x y z
N MET A 1 -60.67 12.88 20.02
CA MET A 1 -61.16 11.76 19.18
C MET A 1 -60.40 11.86 17.88
N THR A 2 -59.50 10.99 17.44
CA THR A 2 -59.20 9.58 17.76
C THR A 2 -57.94 9.21 16.93
N LEU A 3 -56.97 8.49 17.54
CA LEU A 3 -56.02 7.45 17.06
C LEU A 3 -55.45 7.51 15.62
N GLU A 4 -54.22 7.11 15.24
CA GLU A 4 -52.95 6.61 15.81
C GLU A 4 -51.93 6.54 14.60
N PRO A 5 -50.63 6.25 14.81
CA PRO A 5 -49.54 6.35 13.82
C PRO A 5 -49.21 5.02 13.09
N GLY A 6 -48.63 5.11 11.88
CA GLY A 6 -48.16 3.96 11.10
C GLY A 6 -46.69 4.08 10.70
N ARG A 7 -45.77 3.70 11.60
CA ARG A 7 -44.35 3.45 11.29
C ARG A 7 -44.22 2.01 10.76
N SER A 8 -43.99 1.83 9.46
CA SER A 8 -43.56 0.54 8.92
C SER A 8 -42.04 0.43 8.95
N ALA A 9 -41.54 -0.33 9.94
CA ALA A 9 -40.16 -0.80 9.98
C ALA A 9 -40.00 -1.94 8.95
N VAL A 10 -39.13 -1.76 7.96
CA VAL A 10 -38.73 -2.84 7.06
C VAL A 10 -37.58 -3.60 7.68
N VAL A 11 -37.88 -4.83 8.12
CA VAL A 11 -36.91 -5.81 8.61
C VAL A 11 -36.12 -6.34 7.42
N LEU A 12 -34.84 -5.93 7.30
CA LEU A 12 -33.89 -6.50 6.35
C LEU A 12 -33.48 -7.90 6.82
N ARG A 13 -34.07 -8.93 6.21
CA ARG A 13 -33.64 -10.33 6.33
C ARG A 13 -32.35 -10.54 5.55
N CYS A 14 -31.29 -10.92 6.24
CA CYS A 14 -30.04 -11.41 5.66
C CYS A 14 -30.21 -12.90 5.29
N PRO A 15 -29.94 -13.34 4.05
CA PRO A 15 -29.92 -14.78 3.75
C PRO A 15 -28.64 -15.42 4.31
N THR A 16 -28.81 -16.22 5.36
CA THR A 16 -27.78 -17.09 5.93
C THR A 16 -27.75 -18.41 5.13
N THR A 17 -26.80 -18.58 4.23
CA THR A 17 -26.47 -19.92 3.67
C THR A 17 -25.28 -20.49 4.42
N SER A 18 -25.58 -21.02 5.60
CA SER A 18 -24.77 -22.03 6.27
C SER A 18 -25.17 -23.39 5.71
N ARG A 19 -24.24 -24.09 5.04
CA ARG A 19 -24.17 -25.57 5.05
C ARG A 19 -22.75 -26.03 4.80
N TYR A 20 -22.20 -26.63 5.86
CA TYR A 20 -21.00 -27.46 5.87
C TYR A 20 -21.38 -28.92 5.62
N ALA A 21 -20.38 -29.69 5.19
CA ALA A 21 -20.18 -31.14 5.34
C ALA A 21 -20.70 -32.10 4.25
N GLY A 22 -19.76 -32.90 3.71
CA GLY A 22 -20.03 -34.27 3.23
C GLY A 22 -19.14 -34.73 2.06
N LYS A 23 -18.00 -35.40 2.37
CA LYS A 23 -17.26 -36.31 1.47
C LYS A 23 -17.55 -37.75 1.94
N PRO A 24 -17.78 -38.74 1.05
CA PRO A 24 -16.74 -39.75 0.68
C PRO A 24 -16.79 -40.11 -0.84
N ALA A 25 -15.67 -40.28 -1.57
CA ALA A 25 -14.85 -41.49 -1.82
C ALA A 25 -15.48 -42.59 -2.72
N GLU A 26 -14.67 -43.05 -3.71
CA GLU A 26 -14.82 -44.20 -4.64
C GLU A 26 -15.80 -43.98 -5.82
N GLY A 27 -15.51 -44.21 -7.10
CA GLY A 27 -14.48 -44.91 -7.86
C GLY A 27 -15.20 -45.65 -8.99
N ASP A 28 -14.97 -45.33 -10.28
CA ASP A 28 -15.01 -46.29 -11.40
C ASP A 28 -14.70 -45.62 -12.75
N THR A 29 -14.07 -46.41 -13.61
CA THR A 29 -13.53 -46.09 -14.94
C THR A 29 -14.60 -46.33 -16.01
N VAL A 30 -14.66 -45.54 -17.09
CA VAL A 30 -14.99 -46.02 -18.46
C VAL A 30 -14.68 -44.96 -19.55
N SER A 31 -13.91 -45.44 -20.53
CA SER A 31 -13.78 -45.17 -21.98
C SER A 31 -14.11 -43.84 -22.67
N ASN A 32 -13.11 -43.46 -23.49
CA ASN A 32 -13.15 -42.70 -24.76
C ASN A 32 -14.42 -42.84 -25.61
N THR A 33 -14.82 -41.73 -26.27
CA THR A 33 -15.03 -41.59 -27.74
C THR A 33 -15.29 -40.09 -28.08
N ASP A 34 -14.51 -39.53 -29.01
CA ASP A 34 -14.74 -38.29 -29.80
C ASP A 34 -15.67 -38.65 -30.99
N PRO A 35 -16.63 -37.84 -31.53
CA PRO A 35 -16.36 -36.50 -32.09
C PRO A 35 -17.51 -35.45 -32.15
N THR A 36 -17.10 -34.20 -32.39
CA THR A 36 -17.76 -33.17 -33.25
C THR A 36 -19.17 -32.64 -32.93
N SER A 37 -19.26 -31.31 -33.10
CA SER A 37 -20.44 -30.47 -33.41
C SER A 37 -21.18 -29.82 -32.24
N GLY A 38 -21.11 -28.49 -32.20
CA GLY A 38 -21.94 -27.67 -31.33
C GLY A 38 -21.52 -26.21 -31.26
N ALA A 39 -21.52 -25.52 -32.41
CA ALA A 39 -21.51 -24.07 -32.45
C ALA A 39 -22.66 -23.52 -31.61
N GLY A 40 -22.39 -22.54 -30.75
CA GLY A 40 -23.39 -21.96 -29.88
C GLY A 40 -22.87 -20.75 -29.13
N THR A 41 -22.52 -19.68 -29.85
CA THR A 41 -22.28 -18.36 -29.28
C THR A 41 -23.56 -17.86 -28.62
N PRO A 42 -23.61 -17.59 -27.30
CA PRO A 42 -24.69 -16.78 -26.76
C PRO A 42 -24.40 -15.32 -27.11
N SER A 43 -24.98 -14.85 -28.22
CA SER A 43 -25.15 -13.42 -28.51
C SER A 43 -25.81 -12.76 -27.30
N ARG A 44 -25.01 -12.10 -26.46
CA ARG A 44 -25.51 -11.19 -25.43
C ARG A 44 -26.09 -9.97 -26.15
N THR A 45 -27.40 -10.02 -26.34
CA THR A 45 -28.24 -8.90 -26.76
C THR A 45 -27.90 -7.67 -25.94
N VAL A 46 -27.21 -6.71 -26.56
CA VAL A 46 -26.99 -5.38 -26.03
C VAL A 46 -28.33 -4.67 -26.08
N ILE A 47 -29.09 -4.78 -24.99
CA ILE A 47 -30.30 -4.00 -24.79
C ILE A 47 -29.84 -2.55 -24.60
N ARG A 48 -29.86 -1.79 -25.70
CA ARG A 48 -29.76 -0.33 -25.70
C ARG A 48 -31.06 0.22 -25.13
N LEU A 49 -31.13 0.31 -23.80
CA LEU A 49 -32.14 1.12 -23.13
C LEU A 49 -31.71 2.59 -23.29
N ALA A 50 -32.23 3.23 -24.33
CA ALA A 50 -32.26 4.67 -24.48
C ALA A 50 -33.16 5.23 -23.36
N LEU A 51 -32.55 5.75 -22.29
CA LEU A 51 -33.28 6.59 -21.34
C LEU A 51 -33.28 8.04 -21.83
N PRO A 52 -34.45 8.71 -21.83
CA PRO A 52 -34.63 10.03 -22.41
C PRO A 52 -33.98 11.11 -21.55
N LEU A 53 -33.41 12.11 -22.23
CA LEU A 53 -33.03 13.41 -21.67
C LEU A 53 -34.21 14.01 -20.90
N ALA A 54 -34.10 14.08 -19.57
CA ALA A 54 -34.87 15.02 -18.77
C ALA A 54 -33.93 16.17 -18.39
N ALA A 55 -33.99 17.24 -19.18
CA ALA A 55 -33.42 18.53 -18.83
C ALA A 55 -34.14 19.06 -17.58
N LEU A 56 -33.43 19.17 -16.46
CA LEU A 56 -33.91 19.84 -15.26
C LEU A 56 -33.07 21.10 -15.03
N SER A 57 -33.51 22.17 -15.67
CA SER A 57 -33.00 23.53 -15.49
C SER A 57 -33.82 24.23 -14.41
N LEU A 58 -33.31 24.45 -13.19
CA LEU A 58 -33.80 25.39 -12.16
C LEU A 58 -32.86 25.29 -10.93
N ALA A 59 -32.33 26.32 -10.28
CA ALA A 59 -32.36 27.77 -10.44
C ALA A 59 -31.15 28.36 -9.68
N LEU A 60 -30.57 29.42 -10.23
CA LEU A 60 -29.45 30.18 -9.66
C LEU A 60 -29.92 30.95 -8.42
N SER A 61 -29.67 30.42 -7.22
CA SER A 61 -29.90 31.16 -5.98
C SER A 61 -28.64 31.94 -5.61
N ALA A 62 -28.58 33.17 -6.11
CA ALA A 62 -27.69 34.20 -5.59
C ALA A 62 -28.21 34.64 -4.22
N CYS A 63 -27.47 34.32 -3.15
CA CYS A 63 -27.56 35.07 -1.90
C CYS A 63 -26.38 36.04 -1.86
N THR A 64 -26.60 37.25 -2.37
CA THR A 64 -25.76 38.43 -2.16
C THR A 64 -26.45 39.33 -1.14
N GLN A 65 -25.90 39.40 0.07
CA GLN A 65 -26.09 40.46 1.07
C GLN A 65 -25.11 40.13 2.21
N GLY A 66 -24.13 40.94 2.62
CA GLY A 66 -23.90 42.35 2.41
C GLY A 66 -23.54 43.02 3.75
N GLY A 67 -22.25 43.01 4.12
CA GLY A 67 -21.59 43.96 5.05
C GLY A 67 -21.48 43.55 6.54
N PRO A 68 -20.63 44.24 7.35
CA PRO A 68 -19.65 45.27 7.03
C PRO A 68 -18.19 44.82 7.24
N ALA A 69 -17.29 45.67 6.74
CA ALA A 69 -15.86 45.67 7.02
C ALA A 69 -15.57 45.52 8.52
N ALA A 70 -14.87 44.45 8.86
CA ALA A 70 -13.88 44.47 9.93
C ALA A 70 -12.54 44.30 9.24
N GLU A 71 -11.89 45.44 9.00
CA GLU A 71 -10.47 45.58 8.78
C GLU A 71 -9.73 44.66 9.79
N PRO A 72 -9.04 43.58 9.37
CA PRO A 72 -7.85 43.18 10.08
C PRO A 72 -6.80 44.19 9.62
N THR A 73 -6.61 45.21 10.45
CA THR A 73 -5.43 46.04 10.47
C THR A 73 -4.24 45.24 9.94
N GLU A 74 -3.59 45.82 8.94
CA GLU A 74 -2.21 45.54 8.59
C GLU A 74 -1.39 45.49 9.87
N GLN A 75 -1.31 44.32 10.50
CA GLN A 75 -0.18 44.00 11.34
C GLN A 75 0.90 43.58 10.36
N GLU A 76 1.46 44.61 9.72
CA GLU A 76 2.89 44.70 9.50
C GLU A 76 3.57 44.50 10.88
N THR A 77 3.53 43.27 11.37
CA THR A 77 4.51 42.84 12.37
C THR A 77 5.75 42.64 11.55
N THR A 78 6.57 43.69 11.51
CA THR A 78 7.98 43.64 11.20
C THR A 78 8.60 42.52 12.05
N VAL A 79 8.57 41.29 11.56
CA VAL A 79 9.36 40.21 12.14
C VAL A 79 10.79 40.52 11.73
N GLN A 80 11.43 41.22 12.65
CA GLN A 80 12.83 41.59 12.68
C GLN A 80 13.69 40.50 12.06
N SER A 81 14.41 40.87 11.00
CA SER A 81 15.68 40.28 10.64
C SER A 81 16.59 40.32 11.86
N SER A 82 16.54 39.26 12.68
CA SER A 82 17.61 38.98 13.61
C SER A 82 18.67 38.23 12.83
N THR A 83 19.57 38.98 12.20
CA THR A 83 20.90 38.49 11.82
C THR A 83 21.50 37.81 13.05
N PRO A 84 21.83 36.51 13.01
CA PRO A 84 22.64 35.92 14.06
C PRO A 84 24.04 36.55 13.98
N GLU A 85 24.34 37.36 14.98
CA GLU A 85 25.67 37.89 15.29
C GLU A 85 26.63 36.71 15.58
N PRO A 86 27.78 36.60 14.89
CA PRO A 86 28.77 35.59 15.23
C PRO A 86 29.51 36.02 16.49
N SER A 87 29.10 35.51 17.65
CA SER A 87 29.86 35.65 18.90
C SER A 87 30.94 34.55 19.02
N PRO A 88 32.14 34.87 19.51
CA PRO A 88 33.35 34.11 19.25
C PRO A 88 33.47 32.83 20.06
N ALA A 89 34.23 31.90 19.49
CA ALA A 89 34.55 30.60 20.04
C ALA A 89 35.14 30.64 21.46
N PRO A 90 34.66 29.81 22.40
CA PRO A 90 35.49 29.39 23.52
C PRO A 90 36.51 28.34 23.02
N SER A 91 37.80 28.65 23.16
CA SER A 91 38.86 27.65 23.02
C SER A 91 38.72 26.58 24.10
N PRO A 92 38.61 25.27 23.77
CA PRO A 92 38.76 24.25 24.78
C PRO A 92 40.25 24.06 25.11
N THR A 93 40.59 24.33 26.36
CA THR A 93 41.82 23.94 27.05
C THR A 93 42.09 22.46 26.82
N ALA A 94 43.27 22.15 26.28
CA ALA A 94 43.81 20.80 26.19
C ALA A 94 44.03 20.23 27.59
N ASN A 95 43.43 19.08 27.89
CA ASN A 95 43.85 18.21 28.98
C ASN A 95 43.49 16.74 28.68
N GLY A 96 44.51 15.89 28.58
CA GLY A 96 44.43 14.46 28.90
C GLY A 96 44.50 13.49 27.71
N PRO A 97 45.58 12.69 27.55
CA PRO A 97 45.56 11.53 26.67
C PRO A 97 44.66 10.45 27.28
N SER A 98 43.44 10.32 26.75
CA SER A 98 42.57 9.19 27.06
C SER A 98 43.06 7.98 26.27
N ALA A 99 43.56 6.98 26.99
CA ALA A 99 44.05 5.73 26.45
C ALA A 99 43.00 5.07 25.54
N SER A 100 43.43 4.69 24.34
CA SER A 100 42.65 3.92 23.38
C SER A 100 42.58 2.46 23.84
N PRO A 101 41.41 1.90 24.17
CA PRO A 101 41.29 0.47 24.33
C PRO A 101 41.39 -0.18 22.95
N SER A 102 42.32 -1.11 22.77
CA SER A 102 42.38 -1.96 21.59
C SER A 102 41.03 -2.67 21.39
N PRO A 103 40.41 -2.63 20.19
CA PRO A 103 39.21 -3.41 19.94
C PRO A 103 39.57 -4.89 19.94
N THR A 104 38.97 -5.62 20.88
CA THR A 104 38.82 -7.09 20.82
C THR A 104 38.25 -7.48 19.45
N PRO A 105 38.76 -8.53 18.78
CA PRO A 105 38.17 -9.00 17.53
C PRO A 105 36.74 -9.48 17.81
N VAL A 106 35.75 -8.80 17.23
CA VAL A 106 34.37 -9.27 17.22
C VAL A 106 34.32 -10.59 16.46
N PRO A 107 33.67 -11.65 16.98
CA PRO A 107 33.47 -12.86 16.21
C PRO A 107 32.65 -12.47 14.98
N THR A 108 33.18 -12.81 13.80
CA THR A 108 32.46 -12.77 12.52
C THR A 108 31.10 -13.43 12.74
N ALA A 109 30.05 -12.62 12.78
CA ALA A 109 28.69 -13.12 12.76
C ALA A 109 28.56 -13.96 11.48
N ALA A 110 28.42 -15.27 11.65
CA ALA A 110 28.10 -16.17 10.56
C ALA A 110 26.86 -15.61 9.88
N ALA A 111 27.00 -15.24 8.61
CA ALA A 111 25.88 -14.79 7.80
C ALA A 111 24.77 -15.85 7.93
N PRO A 112 23.52 -15.45 8.23
CA PRO A 112 22.42 -16.40 8.28
C PRO A 112 22.39 -17.20 6.97
N PRO A 113 22.05 -18.50 7.00
CA PRO A 113 21.94 -19.30 5.78
C PRO A 113 21.08 -18.52 4.81
N ALA A 114 21.62 -18.27 3.61
CA ALA A 114 20.91 -17.57 2.56
C ALA A 114 19.55 -18.23 2.42
N ALA A 115 18.50 -17.52 2.83
CA ALA A 115 17.14 -17.94 2.58
C ALA A 115 17.08 -18.31 1.10
N SER A 116 16.72 -19.55 0.82
CA SER A 116 16.84 -20.14 -0.51
C SER A 116 16.37 -19.13 -1.54
N ALA A 117 17.30 -18.75 -2.43
CA ALA A 117 17.07 -17.85 -3.53
C ALA A 117 15.94 -18.45 -4.36
N GLY A 118 14.73 -17.97 -4.14
CA GLY A 118 13.53 -18.65 -4.58
C GLY A 118 12.78 -17.84 -5.64
N SER A 119 11.78 -18.47 -6.25
CA SER A 119 11.07 -17.90 -7.38
C SER A 119 9.99 -16.93 -6.94
N ALA A 120 9.77 -15.87 -7.71
CA ALA A 120 8.70 -14.90 -7.47
C ALA A 120 8.13 -14.39 -8.80
N LEU A 121 6.84 -14.14 -8.83
CA LEU A 121 6.19 -13.36 -9.88
C LEU A 121 5.19 -12.41 -9.22
N LEU A 122 5.58 -11.14 -9.15
CA LEU A 122 4.89 -10.12 -8.40
C LEU A 122 4.51 -8.94 -9.29
N THR A 123 3.32 -8.43 -9.07
CA THR A 123 2.87 -7.13 -9.55
C THR A 123 3.04 -6.13 -8.43
N ILE A 124 3.79 -5.07 -8.69
CA ILE A 124 4.08 -3.98 -7.76
C ILE A 124 3.38 -2.74 -8.29
N SER A 125 2.52 -2.14 -7.48
CA SER A 125 1.83 -0.89 -7.79
C SER A 125 2.34 0.18 -6.85
N VAL A 126 2.80 1.32 -7.37
CA VAL A 126 3.33 2.44 -6.58
C VAL A 126 2.61 3.71 -6.98
N LYS A 127 2.05 4.41 -6.00
CA LYS A 127 1.39 5.70 -6.18
C LYS A 127 2.19 6.76 -5.44
N GLN A 128 2.81 7.69 -6.18
CA GLN A 128 3.71 8.70 -5.60
C GLN A 128 2.95 9.85 -4.94
N ASP A 129 1.76 10.18 -5.44
CA ASP A 129 0.91 11.25 -4.91
C ASP A 129 -0.53 10.76 -4.72
N ALA A 130 -1.25 11.36 -3.76
CA ALA A 130 -2.63 10.99 -3.48
C ALA A 130 -3.56 11.16 -4.71
N ALA A 131 -3.23 12.08 -5.61
CA ALA A 131 -3.99 12.36 -6.83
C ALA A 131 -3.41 11.73 -8.12
N ALA A 132 -2.20 11.16 -8.07
CA ALA A 132 -1.58 10.55 -9.24
C ALA A 132 -2.24 9.20 -9.58
N GLU A 133 -2.04 8.71 -10.80
CA GLU A 133 -2.36 7.31 -11.13
C GLU A 133 -1.24 6.37 -10.63
N PRO A 134 -1.57 5.16 -10.14
CA PRO A 134 -0.54 4.20 -9.75
C PRO A 134 0.29 3.73 -10.95
N VAL A 135 1.62 3.69 -10.78
CA VAL A 135 2.55 3.08 -11.74
C VAL A 135 2.73 1.62 -11.38
N GLN A 136 2.65 0.75 -12.39
CA GLN A 136 2.72 -0.69 -12.20
C GLN A 136 4.01 -1.28 -12.78
N TYR A 137 4.64 -2.15 -11.99
CA TYR A 137 5.84 -2.90 -12.34
C TYR A 137 5.60 -4.39 -12.16
N ILE A 138 6.33 -5.19 -12.93
CA ILE A 138 6.43 -6.62 -12.76
C ILE A 138 7.81 -6.93 -12.20
N LEU A 139 7.87 -7.83 -11.23
CA LEU A 139 9.10 -8.39 -10.72
C LEU A 139 9.01 -9.91 -10.81
N GLU A 140 9.87 -10.47 -11.65
CA GLU A 140 10.08 -11.90 -11.76
C GLU A 140 11.45 -12.22 -11.15
N CYS A 141 11.49 -13.17 -10.21
CA CYS A 141 12.74 -13.71 -9.69
C CYS A 141 12.80 -15.20 -10.03
N VAL A 142 13.92 -15.64 -10.58
CA VAL A 142 14.23 -17.05 -10.87
C VAL A 142 15.54 -17.37 -10.19
N ASP A 143 15.53 -18.33 -9.26
CA ASP A 143 16.69 -18.69 -8.44
C ASP A 143 17.34 -17.45 -7.75
N GLY A 144 16.49 -16.51 -7.32
CA GLY A 144 16.86 -15.25 -6.68
C GLY A 144 17.54 -14.19 -7.57
N ALA A 145 17.62 -14.43 -8.88
CA ALA A 145 18.04 -13.43 -9.86
C ALA A 145 16.83 -12.88 -10.64
N PRO A 146 16.91 -11.66 -11.19
CA PRO A 146 15.82 -11.13 -12.03
C PRO A 146 15.58 -11.95 -13.29
N GLY A 147 14.31 -12.27 -13.52
CA GLY A 147 13.83 -12.88 -14.76
C GLY A 147 13.52 -11.83 -15.85
N PRO A 148 13.40 -12.26 -17.11
CA PRO A 148 13.18 -11.39 -18.26
C PRO A 148 11.84 -10.66 -18.25
N ALA A 149 10.85 -11.11 -17.46
CA ALA A 149 9.58 -10.39 -17.32
C ALA A 149 9.66 -9.19 -16.36
N SER A 150 10.79 -9.00 -15.66
CA SER A 150 10.95 -7.89 -14.72
C SER A 150 11.02 -6.55 -15.42
N THR A 151 10.17 -5.62 -14.99
CA THR A 151 10.17 -4.22 -15.43
C THR A 151 10.57 -3.25 -14.32
N LEU A 152 10.82 -3.76 -13.11
CA LEU A 152 11.25 -2.96 -11.97
C LEU A 152 12.71 -2.46 -12.18
N PRO A 153 13.00 -1.16 -12.02
CA PRO A 153 14.34 -0.61 -12.27
C PRO A 153 15.47 -1.23 -11.44
N ASN A 154 15.17 -1.68 -10.21
CA ASN A 154 16.14 -2.25 -9.27
C ASN A 154 15.85 -3.73 -9.00
N ALA A 155 15.58 -4.52 -10.05
CA ALA A 155 15.11 -5.89 -9.93
C ALA A 155 16.08 -6.79 -9.12
N GLU A 156 17.40 -6.64 -9.27
CA GLU A 156 18.39 -7.44 -8.53
C GLU A 156 18.28 -7.22 -7.02
N ALA A 157 18.25 -5.96 -6.59
CA ALA A 157 18.13 -5.60 -5.18
C ALA A 157 16.75 -6.00 -4.62
N ALA A 158 15.72 -5.94 -5.45
CA ALA A 158 14.38 -6.38 -5.10
C ALA A 158 14.34 -7.90 -4.83
N CYS A 159 14.89 -8.74 -5.72
CA CYS A 159 14.97 -10.19 -5.50
C CYS A 159 15.77 -10.55 -4.24
N ALA A 160 16.88 -9.85 -3.98
CA ALA A 160 17.65 -10.04 -2.75
C ALA A 160 16.83 -9.68 -1.49
N THR A 161 16.04 -8.61 -1.55
CA THR A 161 15.14 -8.21 -0.46
C THR A 161 14.02 -9.23 -0.23
N LEU A 162 13.43 -9.79 -1.27
CA LEU A 162 12.42 -10.85 -1.15
C LEU A 162 12.99 -12.09 -0.45
N ALA A 163 14.20 -12.51 -0.83
CA ALA A 163 14.90 -13.63 -0.18
C ALA A 163 15.16 -13.33 1.31
N ARG A 164 15.67 -12.14 1.62
CA ARG A 164 16.00 -11.71 2.99
C ARG A 164 14.77 -11.62 3.91
N LEU A 165 13.64 -11.10 3.42
CA LEU A 165 12.44 -10.88 4.23
C LEU A 165 11.54 -12.12 4.31
N GLY A 166 11.55 -12.95 3.27
CA GLY A 166 10.70 -14.14 3.16
C GLY A 166 9.20 -13.83 3.02
N THR A 167 8.41 -14.88 2.76
CA THR A 167 6.96 -14.78 2.51
C THR A 167 6.16 -14.28 3.71
N GLY A 168 6.63 -14.57 4.93
CA GLY A 168 5.97 -14.16 6.17
C GLY A 168 5.81 -12.63 6.28
N PHE A 169 6.79 -11.86 5.77
CA PHE A 169 6.71 -10.40 5.80
C PHE A 169 5.60 -9.84 4.90
N PHE A 170 5.39 -10.43 3.74
CA PHE A 170 4.43 -9.98 2.73
C PHE A 170 3.01 -10.54 2.95
N THR A 171 2.87 -11.54 3.82
CA THR A 171 1.57 -12.09 4.23
C THR A 171 1.12 -11.60 5.60
N ALA A 172 2.03 -11.04 6.41
CA ALA A 172 1.71 -10.47 7.70
C ALA A 172 0.75 -9.28 7.56
N ARG A 173 -0.33 -9.32 8.35
CA ARG A 173 -1.20 -8.16 8.54
C ARG A 173 -0.58 -7.20 9.56
N PRO A 174 -0.72 -5.87 9.38
CA PRO A 174 -0.34 -4.92 10.41
C PRO A 174 -1.00 -5.26 11.75
N ASN A 175 -0.20 -5.30 12.81
CA ASN A 175 -0.70 -5.59 14.15
C ASN A 175 -1.38 -4.33 14.71
N LYS A 176 -2.68 -4.45 15.00
CA LYS A 176 -3.53 -3.37 15.53
C LYS A 176 -3.22 -3.02 16.98
N ASP A 177 -2.54 -3.91 17.71
CA ASP A 177 -2.21 -3.75 19.13
C ASP A 177 -0.84 -3.07 19.33
N VAL A 178 -0.09 -2.83 18.25
CA VAL A 178 1.17 -2.09 18.32
C VAL A 178 0.88 -0.59 18.36
N ILE A 179 1.45 0.09 19.35
CA ILE A 179 1.39 1.55 19.44
C ILE A 179 2.44 2.14 18.49
N CYS A 180 1.97 2.94 17.53
CA CYS A 180 2.79 3.59 16.52
C CYS A 180 2.83 5.11 16.74
N THR A 181 3.91 5.76 16.30
CA THR A 181 4.00 7.23 16.31
C THR A 181 3.08 7.81 15.24
N GLN A 182 2.47 8.96 15.50
CA GLN A 182 1.59 9.66 14.55
C GLN A 182 2.40 10.52 13.57
N GLU A 183 3.41 9.93 12.95
CA GLU A 183 4.33 10.58 12.03
C GLU A 183 3.89 10.34 10.59
N TYR A 184 3.69 11.42 9.83
CA TYR A 184 3.33 11.34 8.43
C TYR A 184 4.57 11.49 7.55
N GLY A 185 4.90 10.43 6.81
CA GLY A 185 6.05 10.35 5.91
C GLY A 185 5.76 10.73 4.45
N GLY A 186 4.48 10.89 4.08
CA GLY A 186 4.07 11.37 2.76
C GLY A 186 2.82 10.68 2.19
N PRO A 187 2.31 11.15 1.03
CA PRO A 187 1.10 10.63 0.41
C PRO A 187 1.29 9.30 -0.32
N GLN A 188 2.52 8.80 -0.40
CA GLN A 188 2.86 7.63 -1.18
C GLN A 188 2.18 6.38 -0.61
N THR A 189 1.68 5.54 -1.52
CA THR A 189 1.16 4.22 -1.19
C THR A 189 1.69 3.20 -2.18
N ALA A 190 1.76 1.94 -1.78
CA ALA A 190 2.14 0.85 -2.67
C ALA A 190 1.43 -0.45 -2.31
N SER A 191 1.32 -1.34 -3.29
CA SER A 191 0.88 -2.72 -3.08
C SER A 191 1.76 -3.69 -3.84
N ILE A 192 2.05 -4.83 -3.22
CA ILE A 192 2.76 -5.96 -3.83
C ILE A 192 1.84 -7.17 -3.76
N THR A 193 1.54 -7.75 -4.93
CA THR A 193 0.64 -8.89 -5.06
C THR A 193 1.23 -9.92 -6.00
N GLY A 194 1.02 -11.20 -5.74
CA GLY A 194 1.43 -12.27 -6.66
C GLY A 194 1.82 -13.53 -5.92
N ASP A 195 2.80 -14.25 -6.48
CA ASP A 195 3.38 -15.44 -5.88
C ASP A 195 4.84 -15.21 -5.47
N LEU A 196 5.18 -15.66 -4.26
CA LEU A 196 6.54 -15.70 -3.76
C LEU A 196 6.77 -17.08 -3.15
N ASN A 197 7.67 -17.86 -3.74
CA ASN A 197 8.00 -19.22 -3.31
C ASN A 197 6.78 -20.14 -3.20
N GLY A 198 5.83 -20.04 -4.14
CA GLY A 198 4.57 -20.80 -4.14
C GLY A 198 3.54 -20.31 -3.11
N THR A 199 3.82 -19.21 -2.43
CA THR A 199 2.90 -18.58 -1.48
C THR A 199 2.30 -17.33 -2.10
N SER A 200 0.97 -17.26 -2.16
CA SER A 200 0.29 -16.04 -2.57
C SER A 200 0.49 -14.94 -1.53
N VAL A 201 0.95 -13.78 -1.99
CA VAL A 201 1.22 -12.61 -1.15
C VAL A 201 0.33 -11.44 -1.56
N LEU A 202 -0.07 -10.65 -0.55
CA LEU A 202 -0.76 -9.38 -0.72
C LEU A 202 -0.30 -8.45 0.42
N ALA A 203 0.56 -7.51 0.09
CA ALA A 203 1.09 -6.53 1.02
C ALA A 203 0.72 -5.12 0.55
N ALA A 204 0.14 -4.32 1.44
CA ALA A 204 -0.06 -2.88 1.23
C ALA A 204 0.92 -2.08 2.09
N PHE A 205 1.37 -0.94 1.59
CA PHE A 205 2.32 -0.05 2.26
C PHE A 205 1.80 1.39 2.15
N ALA A 206 1.96 2.14 3.24
CA ALA A 206 1.67 3.55 3.32
C ALA A 206 2.73 4.22 4.22
N LEU A 207 2.68 5.55 4.32
CA LEU A 207 3.59 6.34 5.15
C LEU A 207 2.81 7.18 6.15
N THR A 208 1.75 6.61 6.73
CA THR A 208 0.80 7.34 7.58
C THR A 208 1.13 7.32 9.07
N ASP A 209 1.99 6.41 9.52
CA ASP A 209 2.49 6.33 10.89
C ASP A 209 3.91 5.72 10.93
N GLY A 210 4.57 5.77 12.09
CA GLY A 210 5.95 5.27 12.23
C GLY A 210 6.11 3.77 12.02
N CYS A 211 5.09 2.96 12.26
CA CYS A 211 5.14 1.52 12.00
C CYS A 211 5.09 1.23 10.49
N GLU A 212 4.24 1.95 9.76
CA GLU A 212 4.13 1.81 8.31
C GLU A 212 5.37 2.36 7.60
N ILE A 213 5.91 3.49 8.04
CA ILE A 213 7.19 4.03 7.56
C ILE A 213 8.32 3.00 7.77
N SER A 214 8.44 2.45 8.98
CA SER A 214 9.43 1.41 9.29
C SER A 214 9.27 0.16 8.42
N ARG A 215 8.03 -0.17 8.02
CA ARG A 215 7.75 -1.30 7.14
C ARG A 215 8.11 -1.00 5.69
N TRP A 216 7.87 0.23 5.22
CA TRP A 216 8.32 0.71 3.92
C TRP A 216 9.84 0.66 3.81
N ASP A 217 10.55 1.12 4.85
CA ASP A 217 12.03 1.14 4.89
C ASP A 217 12.67 -0.22 4.61
N ARG A 218 12.04 -1.30 5.06
CA ARG A 218 12.52 -2.67 4.86
C ARG A 218 12.48 -3.13 3.39
N VAL A 219 11.65 -2.48 2.57
CA VAL A 219 11.40 -2.81 1.16
C VAL A 219 11.73 -1.65 0.22
N ARG A 220 12.54 -0.67 0.65
CA ARG A 220 12.95 0.45 -0.21
C ARG A 220 13.68 0.03 -1.48
N ASP A 221 14.37 -1.10 -1.46
CA ASP A 221 15.01 -1.64 -2.67
C ASP A 221 13.98 -2.10 -3.72
N ILE A 222 12.72 -2.35 -3.29
CA ILE A 222 11.60 -2.72 -4.17
C ILE A 222 10.78 -1.47 -4.55
N LEU A 223 10.43 -0.64 -3.56
CA LEU A 223 9.47 0.46 -3.74
C LEU A 223 10.11 1.83 -4.02
N GLY A 224 11.42 1.94 -3.81
CA GLY A 224 12.14 3.20 -3.84
C GLY A 224 12.06 3.99 -2.54
N THR A 225 12.73 5.13 -2.55
CA THR A 225 12.67 6.11 -1.45
C THR A 225 11.38 6.93 -1.60
N PRO A 226 10.61 7.12 -0.52
CA PRO A 226 9.48 8.05 -0.55
C PRO A 226 9.89 9.43 -1.07
N GLY A 227 9.14 9.97 -2.03
CA GLY A 227 9.38 11.31 -2.58
C GLY A 227 10.64 11.47 -3.45
N GLY A 228 11.34 10.38 -3.80
CA GLY A 228 12.43 10.41 -4.77
C GLY A 228 11.96 9.89 -6.13
N GLN A 229 11.67 10.80 -7.06
CA GLN A 229 11.63 10.52 -8.51
C GLN A 229 12.27 11.67 -9.28
#